data_AF-A0A2D6BHY3-F1
#
_entry.id   AF-A0A2D6BHY3-F1
#
_cell.length_a   1.000
_cell.length_b   1.000
_cell.length_c   1.000
_cell.angle_alpha   90.00
_cell.angle_beta   90.00
_cell.angle_gamma   90.00
#
_symmetry.space_group_name_H-M   'P 1'
#
loop_
_entity.id
_entity.type
_entity.pdbx_description
1 polymer ?
#
loop_
_entity_poly.entity_id
_entity_poly.type
_entity_poly.pdbx_seq_one_letter_code
_entity_poly.pdbx_strand_id
1 'polypeptide(L)'
;MEMGSGIDYRLISTDDHIIEPPDVWEGRLEAKFQDRAPHVIEVDDMDYWVFEGKQIPNIGLSVMAGRPYEEYSPKPVRFSDMRKGCYDPRERLRDMDRDGVEISALFPTVTGMAGTLFGECEDKELALRCLQTYNDWLADTWCAADPKRFVGQMIVPIWDLDLAVEELQRGIGLGHRALSFPNAPESLGLPNIGDPHWDPLWDAVEEAGLPVSMHIASGSMRNSPLPLAVAAGTPAEVFVTVAPSSNFVSVAPLLWSGALVKHPKLRFLSVEGGIGWIGYLIQRADEVYVKHRHWTRSVLKEKPSFYFKRQLYANFLDDEVGLAIRHHIGVDNIMFEVDYPHSDTTFPNSQELVAQRFKDIPADETRKIVRSNAIEFFDLDVE
;
A
#
# COMPACT_ATOMS: atom_id res chain seq x y z
N MET A 1 8.63 15.17 -26.47
CA MET A 1 8.19 16.25 -25.57
C MET A 1 9.37 16.52 -24.67
N GLU A 2 10.01 17.68 -24.79
CA GLU A 2 11.18 18.01 -23.94
C GLU A 2 10.73 18.01 -22.47
N MET A 3 11.36 17.18 -21.64
CA MET A 3 11.08 17.11 -20.21
C MET A 3 11.56 18.40 -19.56
N GLY A 4 10.62 19.29 -19.21
CA GLY A 4 10.87 20.61 -18.62
C GLY A 4 11.08 20.62 -17.11
N SER A 5 11.02 19.46 -16.46
CA SER A 5 11.44 19.23 -15.07
C SER A 5 12.93 18.91 -15.07
N GLY A 6 13.74 19.45 -14.17
CA GLY A 6 15.21 19.24 -14.14
C GLY A 6 15.67 17.80 -13.84
N ILE A 7 14.81 16.80 -14.05
CA ILE A 7 15.02 15.38 -13.80
C ILE A 7 14.96 14.67 -15.15
N ASP A 8 16.05 14.00 -15.52
CA ASP A 8 16.23 13.36 -16.82
C ASP A 8 15.84 11.87 -16.83
N TYR A 9 15.23 11.37 -15.75
CA TYR A 9 14.78 10.00 -15.59
C TYR A 9 13.30 9.92 -15.16
N ARG A 10 12.70 8.76 -15.41
CA ARG A 10 11.32 8.47 -14.97
C ARG A 10 11.27 8.08 -13.49
N LEU A 11 10.15 8.43 -12.85
CA LEU A 11 9.86 8.14 -11.45
C LEU A 11 9.46 6.68 -11.26
N ILE A 12 9.55 6.17 -10.04
CA ILE A 12 8.93 4.91 -9.64
C ILE A 12 7.91 5.25 -8.54
N SER A 13 6.65 4.88 -8.76
CA SER A 13 5.60 5.01 -7.75
C SER A 13 5.54 3.73 -6.93
N THR A 14 5.74 3.83 -5.61
CA THR A 14 5.64 2.68 -4.69
C THR A 14 4.25 2.49 -4.09
N ASP A 15 3.28 3.31 -4.50
CA ASP A 15 1.88 3.17 -4.14
C ASP A 15 0.99 3.73 -5.25
N ASP A 16 0.23 2.84 -5.88
CA ASP A 16 -0.86 3.15 -6.79
C ASP A 16 -1.92 2.04 -6.64
N HIS A 17 -3.15 2.36 -7.00
CA HIS A 17 -4.31 1.50 -6.83
C HIS A 17 -4.88 1.03 -8.15
N ILE A 18 -5.37 -0.20 -8.14
CA ILE A 18 -6.23 -0.72 -9.19
C ILE A 18 -7.66 -0.63 -8.72
N ILE A 19 -8.52 0.02 -9.52
CA ILE A 19 -9.95 -0.17 -9.38
C ILE A 19 -10.28 -1.47 -10.10
N GLU A 20 -10.57 -2.51 -9.34
CA GLU A 20 -10.92 -3.81 -9.91
C GLU A 20 -12.10 -3.64 -10.89
N PRO A 21 -12.00 -4.12 -12.15
CA PRO A 21 -13.12 -4.07 -13.06
C PRO A 21 -14.22 -5.06 -12.67
N PRO A 22 -15.48 -4.87 -13.12
CA PRO A 22 -16.59 -5.76 -12.76
C PRO A 22 -16.39 -7.25 -13.13
N ASP A 23 -15.49 -7.53 -14.08
CA ASP A 23 -15.26 -8.86 -14.64
C ASP A 23 -14.12 -9.65 -13.96
N VAL A 24 -13.50 -9.14 -12.88
CA VAL A 24 -12.38 -9.82 -12.18
C VAL A 24 -12.72 -11.27 -11.85
N TRP A 25 -13.92 -11.55 -11.34
CA TRP A 25 -14.33 -12.90 -10.95
C TRP A 25 -15.20 -13.60 -12.00
N GLU A 26 -15.53 -12.96 -13.13
CA GLU A 26 -16.43 -13.52 -14.13
C GLU A 26 -15.80 -14.74 -14.82
N GLY A 27 -16.42 -15.91 -14.65
CA GLY A 27 -15.98 -17.16 -15.28
C GLY A 27 -14.65 -17.72 -14.74
N ARG A 28 -14.13 -17.16 -13.64
CA ARG A 28 -12.86 -17.60 -13.03
C ARG A 28 -13.03 -18.49 -11.80
N LEU A 29 -14.24 -18.61 -11.28
CA LEU A 29 -14.55 -19.42 -10.09
C LEU A 29 -15.23 -20.74 -10.46
N GLU A 30 -15.21 -21.70 -9.54
CA GLU A 30 -16.07 -22.88 -9.68
C GLU A 30 -17.55 -22.48 -9.76
N ALA A 31 -18.35 -23.23 -10.53
CA ALA A 31 -19.76 -22.94 -10.75
C ALA A 31 -20.58 -22.77 -9.44
N LYS A 32 -20.20 -23.46 -8.36
CA LYS A 32 -20.87 -23.34 -7.05
C LYS A 32 -20.63 -21.99 -6.33
N PHE A 33 -19.60 -21.24 -6.75
CA PHE A 33 -19.22 -19.96 -6.17
C PHE A 33 -19.51 -18.76 -7.07
N GLN A 34 -19.65 -18.98 -8.39
CA GLN A 34 -19.76 -17.90 -9.37
C GLN A 34 -20.88 -16.90 -9.04
N ASP A 35 -22.08 -17.39 -8.69
CA ASP A 35 -23.23 -16.53 -8.35
C ASP A 35 -23.06 -15.77 -7.02
N ARG A 36 -22.05 -16.11 -6.23
CA ARG A 36 -21.74 -15.51 -4.92
C ARG A 36 -20.46 -14.67 -4.93
N ALA A 37 -19.78 -14.59 -6.07
CA ALA A 37 -18.58 -13.80 -6.24
C ALA A 37 -18.87 -12.30 -6.03
N PRO A 38 -17.84 -11.49 -5.68
CA PRO A 38 -18.00 -10.05 -5.72
C PRO A 38 -18.43 -9.61 -7.12
N HIS A 39 -19.47 -8.78 -7.19
CA HIS A 39 -20.02 -8.28 -8.46
C HIS A 39 -20.54 -6.85 -8.30
N VAL A 40 -20.69 -6.14 -9.40
CA VAL A 40 -21.20 -4.77 -9.42
C VAL A 40 -22.69 -4.74 -9.72
N ILE A 41 -23.42 -3.89 -9.00
CA ILE A 41 -24.81 -3.53 -9.28
C ILE A 41 -24.94 -2.01 -9.44
N GLU A 42 -25.97 -1.58 -10.14
CA GLU A 42 -26.34 -0.16 -10.22
C GLU A 42 -27.44 0.15 -9.19
N VAL A 43 -27.22 1.19 -8.38
CA VAL A 43 -28.20 1.71 -7.41
C VAL A 43 -28.21 3.24 -7.54
N ASP A 44 -29.38 3.82 -7.79
CA ASP A 44 -29.56 5.28 -7.96
C ASP A 44 -28.56 5.91 -8.95
N ASP A 45 -28.33 5.25 -10.10
CA ASP A 45 -27.38 5.66 -11.15
C ASP A 45 -25.90 5.66 -10.72
N MET A 46 -25.55 4.90 -9.67
CA MET A 46 -24.18 4.73 -9.19
C MET A 46 -23.80 3.24 -9.08
N ASP A 47 -22.51 2.94 -9.26
CA ASP A 47 -22.01 1.56 -9.19
C ASP A 47 -21.61 1.19 -7.75
N TYR A 48 -22.09 0.03 -7.30
CA TYR A 48 -21.77 -0.55 -6.00
C TYR A 48 -21.29 -1.98 -6.19
N TRP A 49 -20.24 -2.34 -5.46
CA TRP A 49 -19.86 -3.73 -5.28
C TRP A 49 -20.80 -4.41 -4.29
N VAL A 50 -21.08 -5.69 -4.54
CA VAL A 50 -21.83 -6.56 -3.63
C VAL A 50 -21.03 -7.82 -3.38
N PHE A 51 -20.84 -8.13 -2.10
CA PHE A 51 -20.24 -9.39 -1.68
C PHE A 51 -20.86 -9.86 -0.36
N GLU A 52 -21.32 -11.10 -0.30
CA GLU A 52 -22.09 -11.66 0.83
C GLU A 52 -23.24 -10.74 1.32
N GLY A 53 -23.94 -10.10 0.38
CA GLY A 53 -25.06 -9.19 0.67
C GLY A 53 -24.65 -7.81 1.22
N LYS A 54 -23.35 -7.55 1.42
CA LYS A 54 -22.84 -6.23 1.78
C LYS A 54 -22.69 -5.38 0.52
N GLN A 55 -23.29 -4.19 0.52
CA GLN A 55 -23.06 -3.17 -0.50
C GLN A 55 -21.84 -2.33 -0.14
N ILE A 56 -20.89 -2.25 -1.06
CA ILE A 56 -19.63 -1.54 -0.91
C ILE A 56 -19.58 -0.46 -2.00
N PRO A 57 -19.54 0.84 -1.63
CA PRO A 57 -19.53 1.91 -2.61
C PRO A 57 -18.24 1.91 -3.43
N ASN A 58 -18.35 2.20 -4.72
CA ASN A 58 -17.19 2.56 -5.53
C ASN A 58 -16.81 4.02 -5.22
N ILE A 59 -15.93 4.23 -4.24
CA ILE A 59 -15.72 5.53 -3.60
C ILE A 59 -15.15 6.55 -4.59
N GLY A 60 -15.83 7.69 -4.76
CA GLY A 60 -15.39 8.73 -5.69
C GLY A 60 -13.98 9.26 -5.42
N LEU A 61 -13.61 9.46 -4.14
CA LEU A 61 -12.25 9.88 -3.79
C LEU A 61 -11.16 8.89 -4.23
N SER A 62 -11.50 7.64 -4.57
CA SER A 62 -10.54 6.68 -5.11
C SER A 62 -10.28 6.85 -6.62
N VAL A 63 -10.94 7.79 -7.31
CA VAL A 63 -10.86 7.92 -8.78
C VAL A 63 -10.84 9.38 -9.26
N MET A 64 -10.03 10.19 -8.60
CA MET A 64 -9.90 11.63 -8.85
C MET A 64 -8.71 12.00 -9.75
N ALA A 65 -7.92 11.04 -10.23
CA ALA A 65 -6.79 11.29 -11.13
C ALA A 65 -7.12 12.21 -12.32
N GLY A 66 -6.51 13.40 -12.31
CA GLY A 66 -6.66 14.42 -13.34
C GLY A 66 -8.01 15.17 -13.33
N ARG A 67 -8.81 15.03 -12.26
CA ARG A 67 -10.04 15.79 -12.03
C ARG A 67 -9.74 17.14 -11.36
N PRO A 68 -10.52 18.19 -11.61
CA PRO A 68 -10.40 19.45 -10.87
C PRO A 68 -10.84 19.25 -9.41
N TYR A 69 -10.20 19.96 -8.47
CA TYR A 69 -10.45 19.81 -7.03
C TYR A 69 -11.90 20.10 -6.63
N GLU A 70 -12.62 20.93 -7.37
CA GLU A 70 -14.04 21.23 -7.15
C GLU A 70 -14.96 20.02 -7.42
N GLU A 71 -14.49 19.01 -8.16
CA GLU A 71 -15.22 17.76 -8.42
C GLU A 71 -14.98 16.70 -7.34
N TYR A 72 -14.08 16.93 -6.39
CA TYR A 72 -13.72 15.93 -5.38
C TYR A 72 -14.93 15.59 -4.50
N SER A 73 -15.27 14.30 -4.45
CA SER A 73 -16.43 13.83 -3.71
C SER A 73 -16.25 12.41 -3.21
N PRO A 74 -16.62 12.10 -1.95
CA PRO A 74 -16.63 10.72 -1.44
C PRO A 74 -17.84 9.91 -1.94
N LYS A 75 -18.75 10.54 -2.69
CA LYS A 75 -19.95 9.86 -3.19
C LYS A 75 -19.56 8.71 -4.12
N PRO A 76 -20.37 7.64 -4.16
CA PRO A 76 -20.21 6.59 -5.14
C PRO A 76 -20.24 7.15 -6.57
N VAL A 77 -19.53 6.49 -7.47
CA VAL A 77 -19.42 6.89 -8.88
C VAL A 77 -19.52 5.67 -9.79
N ARG A 78 -19.74 5.90 -11.09
CA ARG A 78 -19.78 4.83 -12.09
C ARG A 78 -18.40 4.55 -12.68
N PHE A 79 -18.18 3.32 -13.14
CA PHE A 79 -16.99 2.98 -13.94
C PHE A 79 -16.89 3.82 -15.23
N SER A 80 -18.04 4.23 -15.79
CA SER A 80 -18.09 5.09 -16.98
C SER A 80 -17.62 6.53 -16.72
N ASP A 81 -17.65 6.98 -15.47
CA ASP A 81 -17.16 8.30 -15.05
C ASP A 81 -15.66 8.27 -14.70
N MET A 82 -15.06 7.09 -14.60
CA MET A 82 -13.65 6.96 -14.24
C MET A 82 -12.76 7.10 -15.46
N ARG A 83 -11.53 7.56 -15.21
CA ARG A 83 -10.45 7.45 -16.18
C ARG A 83 -10.20 5.96 -16.46
N LYS A 84 -10.08 5.57 -17.72
CA LYS A 84 -9.89 4.15 -18.08
C LYS A 84 -8.65 3.52 -17.43
N GLY A 85 -7.57 4.29 -17.24
CA GLY A 85 -6.36 3.83 -16.54
C GLY A 85 -6.61 3.40 -15.08
N CYS A 86 -7.77 3.72 -14.48
CA CYS A 86 -8.16 3.18 -13.18
C CYS A 86 -8.33 1.66 -13.19
N TYR A 87 -8.84 1.08 -14.28
CA TYR A 87 -9.20 -0.36 -14.36
C TYR A 87 -8.69 -1.09 -15.62
N ASP A 88 -8.13 -0.38 -16.60
CA ASP A 88 -7.50 -0.97 -17.80
C ASP A 88 -5.97 -0.80 -17.73
N PRO A 89 -5.19 -1.90 -17.71
CA PRO A 89 -3.73 -1.82 -17.54
C PRO A 89 -3.00 -1.22 -18.75
N ARG A 90 -3.57 -1.28 -19.97
CA ARG A 90 -2.96 -0.65 -21.16
C ARG A 90 -3.19 0.85 -21.17
N GLU A 91 -4.35 1.30 -20.71
CA GLU A 91 -4.60 2.73 -20.50
C GLU A 91 -3.79 3.26 -19.31
N ARG A 92 -3.59 2.47 -18.24
CA ARG A 92 -2.68 2.80 -17.14
C ARG A 92 -1.26 3.10 -17.63
N LEU A 93 -0.70 2.28 -18.52
CA LEU A 93 0.63 2.53 -19.08
C LEU A 93 0.73 3.88 -19.80
N ARG A 94 -0.32 4.30 -20.50
CA ARG A 94 -0.36 5.63 -21.15
C ARG A 94 -0.42 6.76 -20.15
N ASP A 95 -1.14 6.56 -19.05
CA ASP A 95 -1.20 7.52 -17.95
C ASP A 95 0.16 7.64 -17.26
N MET A 96 0.82 6.52 -16.97
CA MET A 96 2.19 6.51 -16.45
C MET A 96 3.18 7.22 -17.39
N ASP A 97 3.10 6.97 -18.70
CA ASP A 97 3.96 7.64 -19.69
C ASP A 97 3.71 9.15 -19.76
N ARG A 98 2.45 9.58 -19.60
CA ARG A 98 2.08 11.00 -19.53
C ARG A 98 2.67 11.67 -18.29
N ASP A 99 2.63 10.99 -17.15
CA ASP A 99 3.04 11.51 -15.86
C ASP A 99 4.56 11.39 -15.61
N GLY A 100 5.26 10.62 -16.46
CA GLY A 100 6.69 10.36 -16.33
C GLY A 100 7.04 9.31 -15.28
N VAL A 101 6.13 8.35 -15.05
CA VAL A 101 6.29 7.21 -14.14
C VAL A 101 6.68 5.96 -14.97
N GLU A 102 7.73 5.27 -14.56
CA GLU A 102 8.19 4.04 -15.20
C GLU A 102 7.59 2.79 -14.59
N ILE A 103 7.57 2.68 -13.26
CA ILE A 103 7.10 1.49 -12.54
C ILE A 103 6.07 1.92 -11.51
N SER A 104 5.05 1.08 -11.34
CA SER A 104 3.93 1.28 -10.43
C SER A 104 3.75 0.02 -9.56
N ALA A 105 3.77 0.19 -8.24
CA ALA A 105 3.37 -0.82 -7.28
C ALA A 105 1.86 -0.78 -7.08
N LEU A 106 1.19 -1.92 -7.25
CA LEU A 106 -0.26 -1.96 -7.46
C LEU A 106 -0.99 -2.61 -6.30
N PHE A 107 -1.70 -1.80 -5.52
CA PHE A 107 -2.55 -2.23 -4.42
C PHE A 107 -4.00 -2.47 -4.88
N PRO A 108 -4.69 -3.46 -4.30
CA PRO A 108 -6.12 -3.63 -4.50
C PRO A 108 -6.93 -2.47 -3.92
N THR A 109 -8.17 -2.32 -4.37
CA THR A 109 -9.14 -1.41 -3.75
C THR A 109 -10.29 -2.18 -3.11
N VAL A 110 -11.13 -2.86 -3.89
CA VAL A 110 -12.35 -3.51 -3.37
C VAL A 110 -12.04 -4.69 -2.47
N THR A 111 -10.92 -5.40 -2.71
CA THR A 111 -10.53 -6.53 -1.85
C THR A 111 -10.02 -6.09 -0.47
N GLY A 112 -9.85 -4.76 -0.28
CA GLY A 112 -9.49 -4.13 0.97
C GLY A 112 -8.00 -4.16 1.25
N MET A 113 -7.20 -3.45 0.43
CA MET A 113 -5.75 -3.15 0.46
C MET A 113 -4.77 -4.30 0.74
N ALA A 114 -5.05 -5.13 1.74
CA ALA A 114 -4.38 -6.37 2.11
C ALA A 114 -5.37 -7.55 2.27
N GLY A 115 -6.41 -7.60 1.44
CA GLY A 115 -7.39 -8.70 1.42
C GLY A 115 -8.39 -8.70 2.58
N THR A 116 -8.60 -7.55 3.25
CA THR A 116 -9.47 -7.49 4.44
C THR A 116 -10.93 -7.83 4.14
N LEU A 117 -11.42 -7.57 2.92
CA LEU A 117 -12.78 -7.96 2.52
C LEU A 117 -13.01 -9.47 2.72
N PHE A 118 -12.04 -10.28 2.30
CA PHE A 118 -12.08 -11.73 2.43
C PHE A 118 -11.81 -12.19 3.87
N GLY A 119 -10.97 -11.43 4.60
CA GLY A 119 -10.78 -11.59 6.05
C GLY A 119 -12.08 -11.50 6.86
N GLU A 120 -13.04 -10.70 6.40
CA GLU A 120 -14.35 -10.50 7.05
C GLU A 120 -15.48 -11.36 6.48
N CYS A 121 -15.19 -12.13 5.45
CA CYS A 121 -16.14 -13.03 4.81
C CYS A 121 -16.54 -14.15 5.79
N GLU A 122 -17.83 -14.49 5.87
CA GLU A 122 -18.31 -15.59 6.72
C GLU A 122 -17.95 -16.95 6.11
N ASP A 123 -18.19 -17.11 4.80
CA ASP A 123 -17.82 -18.32 4.07
C ASP A 123 -16.32 -18.30 3.68
N LYS A 124 -15.49 -18.89 4.53
CA LYS A 124 -14.03 -18.96 4.29
C LYS A 124 -13.62 -19.78 3.07
N GLU A 125 -14.45 -20.71 2.60
CA GLU A 125 -14.17 -21.44 1.36
C GLU A 125 -14.34 -20.51 0.15
N LEU A 126 -15.45 -19.77 0.10
CA LEU A 126 -15.67 -18.74 -0.92
C LEU A 126 -14.60 -17.64 -0.86
N ALA A 127 -14.28 -17.16 0.35
CA ALA A 127 -13.27 -16.12 0.56
C ALA A 127 -11.91 -16.52 -0.01
N LEU A 128 -11.47 -17.75 0.27
CA LEU A 128 -10.20 -18.27 -0.23
C LEU A 128 -10.21 -18.34 -1.77
N ARG A 129 -11.29 -18.84 -2.40
CA ARG A 129 -11.37 -18.92 -3.86
C ARG A 129 -11.42 -17.56 -4.52
N CYS A 130 -12.14 -16.59 -3.97
CA CYS A 130 -12.17 -15.22 -4.47
C CYS A 130 -10.81 -14.53 -4.34
N LEU A 131 -10.10 -14.73 -3.23
CA LEU A 131 -8.75 -14.21 -3.01
C LEU A 131 -7.75 -14.80 -4.00
N GLN A 132 -7.77 -16.12 -4.18
CA GLN A 132 -6.90 -16.80 -5.14
C GLN A 132 -7.17 -16.32 -6.57
N THR A 133 -8.44 -16.16 -6.92
CA THR A 133 -8.85 -15.62 -8.22
C THR A 133 -8.36 -14.20 -8.45
N TYR A 134 -8.40 -13.35 -7.41
CA TYR A 134 -7.84 -12.00 -7.49
C TYR A 134 -6.32 -12.04 -7.75
N ASN A 135 -5.58 -12.87 -7.02
CA ASN A 135 -4.13 -13.02 -7.23
C ASN A 135 -3.81 -13.58 -8.62
N ASP A 136 -4.63 -14.48 -9.16
CA ASP A 136 -4.49 -15.01 -10.52
C ASP A 136 -4.70 -13.91 -11.56
N TRP A 137 -5.79 -13.16 -11.43
CA TRP A 137 -6.11 -12.03 -12.30
C TRP A 137 -5.05 -10.92 -12.25
N LEU A 138 -4.56 -10.58 -11.05
CA LEU A 138 -3.51 -9.58 -10.87
C LEU A 138 -2.23 -9.99 -11.62
N ALA A 139 -1.87 -11.28 -11.58
CA ALA A 139 -0.72 -11.80 -12.31
C ALA A 139 -0.96 -11.88 -13.82
N ASP A 140 -2.03 -12.56 -14.25
CA ASP A 140 -2.25 -12.97 -15.64
C ASP A 140 -2.85 -11.89 -16.55
N THR A 141 -3.45 -10.85 -15.96
CA THR A 141 -4.14 -9.79 -16.69
C THR A 141 -3.45 -8.46 -16.48
N TRP A 142 -3.29 -8.03 -15.22
CA TRP A 142 -2.75 -6.72 -14.91
C TRP A 142 -1.22 -6.67 -15.08
N CYS A 143 -0.49 -7.47 -14.30
CA CYS A 143 0.98 -7.50 -14.36
C CYS A 143 1.48 -8.03 -15.71
N ALA A 144 0.76 -8.95 -16.34
CA ALA A 144 1.07 -9.46 -17.67
C ALA A 144 1.00 -8.41 -18.79
N ALA A 145 0.30 -7.28 -18.58
CA ALA A 145 0.25 -6.21 -19.57
C ALA A 145 1.62 -5.56 -19.80
N ASP A 146 2.43 -5.42 -18.74
CA ASP A 146 3.85 -5.08 -18.80
C ASP A 146 4.57 -5.56 -17.51
N PRO A 147 5.21 -6.74 -17.53
CA PRO A 147 5.81 -7.36 -16.34
C PRO A 147 7.07 -6.65 -15.83
N LYS A 148 7.56 -5.63 -16.56
CA LYS A 148 8.68 -4.78 -16.13
C LYS A 148 8.21 -3.52 -15.42
N ARG A 149 6.97 -3.08 -15.69
CA ARG A 149 6.43 -1.81 -15.19
C ARG A 149 5.41 -1.95 -14.08
N PHE A 150 4.87 -3.15 -13.86
CA PHE A 150 3.88 -3.42 -12.83
C PHE A 150 4.40 -4.37 -11.76
N VAL A 151 4.27 -3.93 -10.50
CA VAL A 151 4.59 -4.72 -9.31
C VAL A 151 3.30 -4.97 -8.53
N GLY A 152 2.60 -6.05 -8.87
CA GLY A 152 1.38 -6.46 -8.17
C GLY A 152 1.65 -6.77 -6.70
N GLN A 153 0.87 -6.16 -5.80
CA GLN A 153 0.90 -6.46 -4.38
C GLN A 153 -0.08 -7.60 -4.11
N MET A 154 0.42 -8.84 -4.03
CA MET A 154 -0.43 -9.99 -3.75
C MET A 154 -0.99 -9.93 -2.33
N ILE A 155 -2.13 -10.57 -2.12
CA ILE A 155 -2.77 -10.67 -0.80
C ILE A 155 -2.79 -12.13 -0.35
N VAL A 156 -2.89 -12.36 0.97
CA VAL A 156 -2.92 -13.71 1.57
C VAL A 156 -4.15 -13.85 2.48
N PRO A 157 -4.68 -15.07 2.69
CA PRO A 157 -5.81 -15.31 3.58
C PRO A 157 -5.41 -15.10 5.05
N ILE A 158 -5.47 -13.85 5.51
CA ILE A 158 -5.00 -13.41 6.84
C ILE A 158 -5.69 -14.08 8.04
N TRP A 159 -6.77 -14.82 7.83
CA TRP A 159 -7.50 -15.53 8.88
C TRP A 159 -6.90 -16.91 9.21
N ASP A 160 -6.01 -17.43 8.38
CA ASP A 160 -5.40 -18.74 8.55
C ASP A 160 -3.94 -18.71 8.10
N LEU A 161 -3.03 -18.93 9.05
CA LEU A 161 -1.59 -18.81 8.82
C LEU A 161 -1.06 -19.85 7.82
N ASP A 162 -1.56 -21.10 7.88
CA ASP A 162 -1.09 -22.16 7.00
C ASP A 162 -1.52 -21.86 5.57
N LEU A 163 -2.78 -21.45 5.37
CA LEU A 163 -3.26 -20.98 4.06
C LEU A 163 -2.52 -19.73 3.59
N ALA A 164 -2.11 -18.83 4.49
CA ALA A 164 -1.36 -17.64 4.12
C ALA A 164 0.02 -17.97 3.57
N VAL A 165 0.72 -18.93 4.18
CA VAL A 165 2.01 -19.43 3.69
C VAL A 165 1.83 -20.19 2.37
N GLU A 166 0.82 -21.03 2.25
CA GLU A 166 0.52 -21.76 1.01
C GLU A 166 0.22 -20.80 -0.16
N GLU A 167 -0.60 -19.77 0.09
CA GLU A 167 -0.94 -18.79 -0.93
C GLU A 167 0.25 -17.91 -1.29
N LEU A 168 1.11 -17.55 -0.32
CA LEU A 168 2.36 -16.86 -0.59
C LEU A 168 3.23 -17.66 -1.58
N GLN A 169 3.43 -18.94 -1.31
CA GLN A 169 4.22 -19.83 -2.18
C GLN A 169 3.59 -19.98 -3.57
N ARG A 170 2.26 -20.10 -3.64
CA ARG A 170 1.53 -20.15 -4.91
C ARG A 170 1.71 -18.86 -5.70
N GLY A 171 1.57 -17.71 -5.04
CA GLY A 171 1.72 -16.39 -5.64
C GLY A 171 3.12 -16.14 -6.18
N ILE A 172 4.16 -16.57 -5.47
CA ILE A 172 5.55 -16.58 -5.97
C ILE A 172 5.64 -17.39 -7.26
N GLY A 173 5.00 -18.57 -7.32
CA GLY A 173 4.93 -19.41 -8.51
C GLY A 173 4.22 -18.76 -9.71
N LEU A 174 3.31 -17.81 -9.46
CA LEU A 174 2.65 -16.99 -10.48
C LEU A 174 3.49 -15.78 -10.93
N GLY A 175 4.58 -15.48 -10.22
CA GLY A 175 5.47 -14.34 -10.51
C GLY A 175 5.16 -13.08 -9.70
N HIS A 176 4.35 -13.16 -8.64
CA HIS A 176 4.21 -12.06 -7.69
C HIS A 176 5.53 -11.81 -6.96
N ARG A 177 5.84 -10.53 -6.74
CA ARG A 177 7.14 -10.08 -6.19
C ARG A 177 7.02 -9.15 -4.98
N ALA A 178 5.82 -8.95 -4.46
CA ALA A 178 5.56 -8.15 -3.26
C ALA A 178 4.28 -8.60 -2.57
N LEU A 179 4.27 -8.55 -1.24
CA LEU A 179 3.12 -8.91 -0.41
C LEU A 179 2.49 -7.65 0.19
N SER A 180 1.19 -7.46 0.01
CA SER A 180 0.41 -6.53 0.84
C SER A 180 -0.09 -7.24 2.09
N PHE A 181 0.17 -6.68 3.26
CA PHE A 181 -0.22 -7.24 4.55
C PHE A 181 -0.86 -6.17 5.44
N PRO A 182 -1.88 -6.51 6.27
CA PRO A 182 -2.53 -5.53 7.14
C PRO A 182 -1.52 -4.78 8.01
N ASN A 183 -1.59 -3.44 7.98
CA ASN A 183 -0.68 -2.59 8.75
C ASN A 183 -0.96 -2.66 10.27
N ALA A 184 -2.18 -2.98 10.68
CA ALA A 184 -2.56 -3.16 12.08
C ALA A 184 -3.53 -4.36 12.21
N PRO A 185 -3.03 -5.61 12.09
CA PRO A 185 -3.86 -6.81 12.09
C PRO A 185 -4.69 -6.97 13.38
N GLU A 186 -4.24 -6.41 14.50
CA GLU A 186 -4.98 -6.40 15.76
C GLU A 186 -6.31 -5.65 15.70
N SER A 187 -6.43 -4.67 14.80
CA SER A 187 -7.69 -3.97 14.50
C SER A 187 -8.72 -4.89 13.82
N LEU A 188 -8.27 -6.03 13.31
CA LEU A 188 -9.06 -7.06 12.66
C LEU A 188 -9.28 -8.28 13.58
N GLY A 189 -8.87 -8.19 14.85
CA GLY A 189 -8.94 -9.29 15.81
C GLY A 189 -7.83 -10.35 15.65
N LEU A 190 -6.76 -10.03 14.90
CA LEU A 190 -5.62 -10.93 14.68
C LEU A 190 -4.44 -10.54 15.61
N PRO A 191 -3.40 -11.38 15.74
CA PRO A 191 -2.19 -10.99 16.47
C PRO A 191 -1.50 -9.78 15.81
N ASN A 192 -0.88 -8.91 16.61
CA ASN A 192 -0.16 -7.74 16.08
C ASN A 192 0.93 -8.18 15.09
N ILE A 193 1.31 -7.31 14.15
CA ILE A 193 2.21 -7.66 13.04
C ILE A 193 3.57 -8.24 13.49
N GLY A 194 4.04 -7.86 14.68
CA GLY A 194 5.30 -8.32 15.24
C GLY A 194 5.19 -9.57 16.11
N ASP A 195 3.99 -10.13 16.27
CA ASP A 195 3.74 -11.29 17.11
C ASP A 195 4.38 -12.55 16.52
N PRO A 196 4.99 -13.43 17.35
CA PRO A 196 5.54 -14.71 16.90
C PRO A 196 4.55 -15.61 16.17
N HIS A 197 3.24 -15.39 16.29
CA HIS A 197 2.23 -16.04 15.46
C HIS A 197 2.55 -15.94 13.96
N TRP A 198 3.05 -14.80 13.50
CA TRP A 198 3.36 -14.56 12.10
C TRP A 198 4.74 -15.07 11.66
N ASP A 199 5.54 -15.61 12.59
CA ASP A 199 6.90 -16.06 12.30
C ASP A 199 7.00 -17.03 11.12
N PRO A 200 6.11 -18.03 10.93
CA PRO A 200 6.16 -18.90 9.75
C PRO A 200 5.94 -18.15 8.43
N LEU A 201 5.08 -17.14 8.40
CA LEU A 201 4.88 -16.29 7.23
C LEU A 201 6.11 -15.42 6.98
N TRP A 202 6.68 -14.85 8.05
CA TRP A 202 7.92 -14.07 8.00
C TRP A 202 9.13 -14.87 7.55
N ASP A 203 9.28 -16.11 8.01
CA ASP A 203 10.31 -17.04 7.55
C ASP A 203 10.18 -17.27 6.03
N ALA A 204 8.96 -17.51 5.53
CA ALA A 204 8.70 -17.74 4.10
C ALA A 204 8.92 -16.49 3.25
N VAL A 205 8.50 -15.31 3.71
CA VAL A 205 8.73 -14.01 3.04
C VAL A 205 10.23 -13.71 2.98
N GLU A 206 10.95 -13.94 4.09
CA GLU A 206 12.39 -13.69 4.17
C GLU A 206 13.19 -14.64 3.26
N GLU A 207 12.83 -15.92 3.23
CA GLU A 207 13.44 -16.91 2.34
C GLU A 207 13.24 -16.56 0.87
N ALA A 208 12.05 -16.10 0.51
CA ALA A 208 11.71 -15.65 -0.83
C ALA A 208 12.31 -14.28 -1.19
N GLY A 209 12.83 -13.54 -0.21
CA GLY A 209 13.35 -12.17 -0.40
C GLY A 209 12.27 -11.14 -0.74
N LEU A 210 11.00 -11.42 -0.42
CA LEU A 210 9.89 -10.55 -0.80
C LEU A 210 9.78 -9.33 0.15
N PRO A 211 9.49 -8.13 -0.38
CA PRO A 211 9.07 -7.01 0.43
C PRO A 211 7.63 -7.17 0.94
N VAL A 212 7.36 -6.59 2.11
CA VAL A 212 6.02 -6.50 2.71
C VAL A 212 5.57 -5.05 2.74
N SER A 213 4.41 -4.77 2.18
CA SER A 213 3.80 -3.46 2.11
C SER A 213 2.66 -3.35 3.11
N MET A 214 2.66 -2.29 3.92
CA MET A 214 1.70 -2.02 4.99
C MET A 214 0.93 -0.73 4.69
N HIS A 215 -0.18 -0.87 3.98
CA HIS A 215 -1.03 0.25 3.55
C HIS A 215 -1.89 0.82 4.68
N ILE A 216 -2.02 2.16 4.82
CA ILE A 216 -2.76 2.80 5.93
C ILE A 216 -4.17 2.22 6.09
N ALA A 217 -4.84 2.00 4.95
CA ALA A 217 -6.22 1.57 4.85
C ALA A 217 -6.44 0.05 5.00
N SER A 218 -5.44 -0.71 5.46
CA SER A 218 -5.50 -2.17 5.64
C SER A 218 -5.74 -2.65 7.08
N GLY A 219 -5.92 -1.73 8.04
CA GLY A 219 -6.26 -2.06 9.43
C GLY A 219 -6.32 -0.84 10.34
N SER A 220 -5.27 -0.01 10.32
CA SER A 220 -5.08 1.08 11.29
C SER A 220 -6.20 2.13 11.29
N MET A 221 -6.83 2.37 10.13
CA MET A 221 -7.96 3.30 10.04
C MET A 221 -9.17 2.84 10.86
N ARG A 222 -9.30 1.55 11.18
CA ARG A 222 -10.39 1.02 12.02
C ARG A 222 -10.21 1.33 13.50
N ASN A 223 -8.96 1.40 13.95
CA ASN A 223 -8.62 1.80 15.32
C ASN A 223 -8.57 3.32 15.50
N SER A 224 -8.65 4.07 14.40
CA SER A 224 -8.80 5.51 14.47
C SER A 224 -10.19 5.84 15.01
N PRO A 225 -10.33 6.70 16.04
CA PRO A 225 -11.63 7.21 16.43
C PRO A 225 -12.27 8.09 15.33
N LEU A 226 -11.54 8.41 14.25
CA LEU A 226 -11.93 9.44 13.28
C LEU A 226 -13.04 9.02 12.31
N PRO A 227 -13.06 7.80 11.73
CA PRO A 227 -14.23 7.37 10.95
C PRO A 227 -15.50 7.31 11.81
N LEU A 228 -15.37 6.90 13.08
CA LEU A 228 -16.46 6.90 14.06
C LEU A 228 -16.86 8.33 14.49
N ALA A 229 -15.96 9.31 14.37
CA ALA A 229 -16.20 10.68 14.81
C ALA A 229 -16.87 11.56 13.73
N VAL A 230 -16.73 11.26 12.43
CA VAL A 230 -17.44 12.02 11.36
C VAL A 230 -18.95 11.86 11.52
N ALA A 231 -19.44 10.65 11.77
CA ALA A 231 -20.85 10.40 12.11
C ALA A 231 -21.30 11.09 13.42
N ALA A 232 -20.35 11.43 14.30
CA ALA A 232 -20.57 12.21 15.52
C ALA A 232 -20.34 13.73 15.34
N GLY A 233 -20.18 14.22 14.09
CA GLY A 233 -20.03 15.65 13.77
C GLY A 233 -18.59 16.15 13.63
N THR A 234 -17.60 15.26 13.55
CA THR A 234 -16.21 15.64 13.27
C THR A 234 -16.07 16.04 11.79
N PRO A 235 -15.43 17.19 11.49
CA PRO A 235 -15.18 17.59 10.11
C PRO A 235 -14.37 16.55 9.34
N ALA A 236 -14.72 16.33 8.06
CA ALA A 236 -14.05 15.34 7.21
C ALA A 236 -12.55 15.64 7.01
N GLU A 237 -12.18 16.92 7.09
CA GLU A 237 -10.81 17.42 7.02
C GLU A 237 -9.93 16.80 8.10
N VAL A 238 -10.47 16.47 9.28
CA VAL A 238 -9.70 15.82 10.34
C VAL A 238 -9.25 14.44 9.90
N PHE A 239 -10.13 13.68 9.24
CA PHE A 239 -9.80 12.36 8.72
C PHE A 239 -8.70 12.46 7.66
N VAL A 240 -8.89 13.31 6.64
CA VAL A 240 -7.92 13.52 5.55
C VAL A 240 -6.56 13.99 6.10
N THR A 241 -6.55 14.86 7.10
CA THR A 241 -5.30 15.42 7.67
C THR A 241 -4.40 14.36 8.33
N VAL A 242 -4.98 13.36 8.97
CA VAL A 242 -4.22 12.46 9.86
C VAL A 242 -4.19 11.01 9.40
N ALA A 243 -4.99 10.64 8.41
CA ALA A 243 -5.02 9.28 7.85
C ALA A 243 -3.62 8.78 7.47
N PRO A 244 -2.74 9.56 6.79
CA PRO A 244 -1.39 9.08 6.48
C PRO A 244 -0.58 8.71 7.73
N SER A 245 -0.65 9.56 8.75
CA SER A 245 0.09 9.36 10.01
C SER A 245 -0.45 8.23 10.90
N SER A 246 -1.55 7.57 10.53
CA SER A 246 -2.06 6.42 11.31
C SER A 246 -1.09 5.24 11.29
N ASN A 247 -0.23 5.14 10.27
CA ASN A 247 0.87 4.17 10.22
C ASN A 247 1.85 4.29 11.40
N PHE A 248 1.83 5.39 12.17
CA PHE A 248 2.53 5.49 13.44
C PHE A 248 2.22 4.33 14.38
N VAL A 249 0.95 3.90 14.43
CA VAL A 249 0.52 2.79 15.30
C VAL A 249 0.94 1.42 14.79
N SER A 250 1.45 1.33 13.56
CA SER A 250 1.94 0.11 12.92
C SER A 250 3.46 0.00 13.01
N VAL A 251 4.15 1.09 12.65
CA VAL A 251 5.62 1.15 12.66
C VAL A 251 6.17 1.05 14.09
N ALA A 252 5.52 1.69 15.06
CA ALA A 252 6.01 1.67 16.44
C ALA A 252 6.01 0.24 17.05
N PRO A 253 4.90 -0.53 17.05
CA PRO A 253 4.94 -1.90 17.56
C PRO A 253 5.94 -2.81 16.85
N LEU A 254 6.05 -2.70 15.51
CA LEU A 254 7.00 -3.51 14.74
C LEU A 254 8.46 -3.26 15.14
N LEU A 255 8.83 -2.00 15.41
CA LEU A 255 10.17 -1.66 15.92
C LEU A 255 10.47 -2.31 17.27
N TRP A 256 9.46 -2.56 18.11
CA TRP A 256 9.62 -3.06 19.48
C TRP A 256 9.37 -4.55 19.65
N SER A 257 8.72 -5.22 18.69
CA SER A 257 8.23 -6.60 18.83
C SER A 257 9.33 -7.65 18.87
N GLY A 258 10.49 -7.36 18.26
CA GLY A 258 11.57 -8.33 18.06
C GLY A 258 11.51 -9.07 16.74
N ALA A 259 10.44 -8.92 15.94
CA ALA A 259 10.35 -9.52 14.61
C ALA A 259 11.53 -9.12 13.71
N LEU A 260 11.89 -7.83 13.71
CA LEU A 260 13.06 -7.32 12.97
C LEU A 260 14.38 -7.88 13.50
N VAL A 261 14.46 -8.26 14.78
CA VAL A 261 15.66 -8.89 15.34
C VAL A 261 15.79 -10.33 14.83
N LYS A 262 14.68 -11.06 14.80
CA LYS A 262 14.62 -12.47 14.42
C LYS A 262 14.83 -12.67 12.92
N HIS A 263 14.23 -11.78 12.11
CA HIS A 263 14.21 -11.85 10.65
C HIS A 263 14.96 -10.64 10.07
N PRO A 264 16.31 -10.65 10.03
CA PRO A 264 17.12 -9.47 9.73
C PRO A 264 17.09 -9.02 8.25
N LYS A 265 16.58 -9.83 7.34
CA LYS A 265 16.48 -9.54 5.90
C LYS A 265 15.08 -9.16 5.45
N LEU A 266 14.07 -9.26 6.31
CA LEU A 266 12.74 -8.74 6.00
C LEU A 266 12.79 -7.24 5.72
N ARG A 267 12.00 -6.82 4.75
CA ARG A 267 11.84 -5.43 4.33
C ARG A 267 10.36 -5.07 4.40
N PHE A 268 10.06 -4.01 5.14
CA PHE A 268 8.71 -3.48 5.28
C PHE A 268 8.61 -2.08 4.70
N LEU A 269 7.51 -1.77 4.04
CA LEU A 269 7.16 -0.42 3.59
C LEU A 269 5.91 0.05 4.34
N SER A 270 6.02 1.20 5.00
CA SER A 270 4.88 1.99 5.45
C SER A 270 4.33 2.75 4.25
N VAL A 271 3.15 2.35 3.76
CA VAL A 271 2.57 2.83 2.49
C VAL A 271 1.50 3.90 2.75
N GLU A 272 1.43 4.94 1.90
CA GLU A 272 0.55 6.12 2.02
C GLU A 272 0.71 6.83 3.39
N GLY A 273 1.89 6.71 3.99
CA GLY A 273 2.10 7.06 5.40
C GLY A 273 2.52 8.51 5.64
N GLY A 274 3.08 9.16 4.63
CA GLY A 274 3.92 10.33 4.82
C GLY A 274 5.16 10.02 5.66
N ILE A 275 6.10 10.96 5.71
CA ILE A 275 7.44 10.70 6.30
C ILE A 275 7.81 11.69 7.41
N GLY A 276 7.15 12.83 7.53
CA GLY A 276 7.48 13.86 8.54
C GLY A 276 7.41 13.38 9.98
N TRP A 277 6.44 12.52 10.32
CA TRP A 277 6.32 11.96 11.67
C TRP A 277 7.35 10.87 11.98
N ILE A 278 7.93 10.23 10.96
CA ILE A 278 8.91 9.14 11.11
C ILE A 278 10.16 9.65 11.83
N GLY A 279 10.62 10.86 11.49
CA GLY A 279 11.79 11.46 12.15
C GLY A 279 11.59 11.61 13.66
N TYR A 280 10.41 12.07 14.08
CA TYR A 280 10.04 12.13 15.50
C TYR A 280 9.94 10.74 16.13
N LEU A 281 9.28 9.78 15.48
CA LEU A 281 9.13 8.43 16.02
C LEU A 281 10.48 7.79 16.30
N ILE A 282 11.41 7.84 15.34
CA ILE A 282 12.75 7.24 15.46
C ILE A 282 13.52 7.88 16.62
N GLN A 283 13.56 9.21 16.69
CA GLN A 283 14.22 9.91 17.80
C GLN A 283 13.62 9.48 19.14
N ARG A 284 12.29 9.49 19.24
CA ARG A 284 11.59 9.15 20.48
C ARG A 284 11.83 7.70 20.88
N ALA A 285 11.80 6.77 19.93
CA ALA A 285 12.03 5.35 20.16
C ALA A 285 13.45 5.09 20.69
N ASP A 286 14.46 5.76 20.14
CA ASP A 286 15.84 5.69 20.64
C ASP A 286 15.97 6.21 22.08
N GLU A 287 15.29 7.31 22.41
CA GLU A 287 15.25 7.79 23.79
C GLU A 287 14.56 6.81 24.74
N VAL A 288 13.45 6.19 24.29
CA VAL A 288 12.76 5.14 25.04
C VAL A 288 13.69 3.96 25.26
N TYR A 289 14.45 3.56 24.25
CA TYR A 289 15.42 2.47 24.38
C TYR A 289 16.46 2.80 25.45
N VAL A 290 17.02 4.01 25.45
CA VAL A 290 18.00 4.43 26.46
C VAL A 290 17.41 4.42 27.87
N LYS A 291 16.21 4.97 28.05
CA LYS A 291 15.62 5.25 29.37
C LYS A 291 14.81 4.08 29.95
N HIS A 292 14.21 3.25 29.11
CA HIS A 292 13.15 2.32 29.53
C HIS A 292 13.42 0.84 29.23
N ARG A 293 14.38 0.49 28.34
CA ARG A 293 14.60 -0.91 27.91
C ARG A 293 14.82 -1.93 29.03
N HIS A 294 15.41 -1.50 30.14
CA HIS A 294 15.76 -2.39 31.24
C HIS A 294 14.55 -2.86 32.05
N TRP A 295 13.61 -1.95 32.37
CA TRP A 295 12.41 -2.33 33.13
C TRP A 295 11.35 -2.94 32.22
N THR A 296 11.27 -2.51 30.96
CA THR A 296 10.39 -3.13 29.95
C THR A 296 10.90 -4.50 29.50
N ARG A 297 12.13 -4.88 29.88
CA ARG A 297 12.80 -6.12 29.46
C ARG A 297 12.81 -6.27 27.94
N SER A 298 13.14 -5.17 27.25
CA SER A 298 13.15 -5.13 25.79
C SER A 298 14.01 -6.26 25.21
N VAL A 299 13.51 -6.86 24.14
CA VAL A 299 14.21 -7.91 23.36
C VAL A 299 15.24 -7.33 22.39
N LEU A 300 15.21 -6.01 22.16
CA LEU A 300 16.11 -5.32 21.24
C LEU A 300 17.54 -5.30 21.78
N LYS A 301 18.51 -5.50 20.88
CA LYS A 301 19.95 -5.44 21.18
C LYS A 301 20.56 -4.10 20.79
N GLU A 302 20.01 -3.49 19.74
CA GLU A 302 20.37 -2.17 19.26
C GLU A 302 19.23 -1.16 19.47
N LYS A 303 19.51 0.11 19.20
CA LYS A 303 18.47 1.16 19.21
C LYS A 303 17.43 0.91 18.10
N PRO A 304 16.15 1.26 18.29
CA PRO A 304 15.13 1.17 17.25
C PRO A 304 15.53 1.80 15.90
N SER A 305 16.27 2.92 15.91
CA SER A 305 16.82 3.53 14.69
C SER A 305 17.68 2.58 13.86
N PHE A 306 18.45 1.69 14.48
CA PHE A 306 19.24 0.68 13.77
C PHE A 306 18.34 -0.26 12.97
N TYR A 307 17.26 -0.75 13.59
CA TYR A 307 16.33 -1.67 12.94
C TYR A 307 15.50 -0.97 11.86
N PHE A 308 15.09 0.28 12.10
CA PHE A 308 14.42 1.10 11.09
C PHE A 308 15.28 1.22 9.82
N LYS A 309 16.52 1.72 9.97
CA LYS A 309 17.43 1.92 8.83
C LYS A 309 17.72 0.65 8.05
N ARG A 310 17.74 -0.50 8.74
CA ARG A 310 18.06 -1.79 8.13
C ARG A 310 16.89 -2.38 7.33
N GLN A 311 15.64 -2.15 7.73
CA GLN A 311 14.52 -3.00 7.31
C GLN A 311 13.21 -2.26 7.01
N LEU A 312 13.08 -1.00 7.40
CA LEU A 312 11.85 -0.24 7.19
C LEU A 312 12.07 0.87 6.19
N TYR A 313 11.05 1.04 5.37
CA TYR A 313 10.91 2.09 4.38
C TYR A 313 9.59 2.81 4.62
N ALA A 314 9.51 4.06 4.20
CA ALA A 314 8.27 4.82 4.20
C ALA A 314 8.17 5.60 2.89
N ASN A 315 6.96 5.74 2.37
CA ASN A 315 6.70 6.55 1.20
C ASN A 315 5.83 7.78 1.51
N PHE A 316 5.77 8.67 0.53
CA PHE A 316 5.01 9.92 0.59
C PHE A 316 4.69 10.41 -0.83
N LEU A 317 3.60 11.17 -0.93
CA LEU A 317 3.23 11.94 -2.12
C LEU A 317 3.92 13.31 -2.13
N ASP A 318 3.53 14.16 -1.17
CA ASP A 318 4.05 15.51 -0.97
C ASP A 318 4.21 15.81 0.52
N ASP A 319 5.46 15.98 0.97
CA ASP A 319 5.79 16.17 2.38
C ASP A 319 7.05 17.03 2.54
N GLU A 320 6.90 18.35 2.40
CA GLU A 320 8.01 19.31 2.56
C GLU A 320 8.71 19.19 3.92
N VAL A 321 7.96 18.93 4.99
CA VAL A 321 8.49 18.76 6.35
C VAL A 321 9.35 17.50 6.41
N GLY A 322 8.82 16.40 5.89
CA GLY A 322 9.50 15.13 5.70
C GLY A 322 10.83 15.25 4.97
N LEU A 323 10.81 15.90 3.81
CA LEU A 323 12.00 16.15 2.99
C LEU A 323 13.03 17.02 3.71
N ALA A 324 12.60 18.02 4.49
CA ALA A 324 13.49 18.86 5.28
C ALA A 324 14.24 18.05 6.36
N ILE A 325 13.61 17.03 6.94
CA ILE A 325 14.20 16.18 7.99
C ILE A 325 14.70 14.81 7.48
N ARG A 326 14.76 14.60 6.15
CA ARG A 326 15.09 13.30 5.52
C ARG A 326 16.34 12.61 6.06
N HIS A 327 17.32 13.36 6.54
CA HIS A 327 18.55 12.81 7.15
C HIS A 327 18.30 12.12 8.50
N HIS A 328 17.33 12.62 9.28
CA HIS A 328 16.89 11.95 10.50
C HIS A 328 16.19 10.62 10.19
N ILE A 329 15.37 10.60 9.13
CA ILE A 329 14.62 9.41 8.68
C ILE A 329 15.55 8.39 8.04
N GLY A 330 16.38 8.85 7.10
CA GLY A 330 17.27 8.06 6.25
C GLY A 330 16.89 8.24 4.79
N VAL A 331 17.75 8.89 4.01
CA VAL A 331 17.53 9.07 2.57
C VAL A 331 17.33 7.72 1.89
N ASP A 332 18.04 6.68 2.32
CA ASP A 332 17.95 5.32 1.77
C ASP A 332 16.66 4.57 2.18
N ASN A 333 15.88 5.11 3.11
CA ASN A 333 14.65 4.49 3.64
C ASN A 333 13.37 5.23 3.19
N ILE A 334 13.49 6.21 2.30
CA ILE A 334 12.37 7.03 1.82
C ILE A 334 12.10 6.69 0.36
N MET A 335 10.84 6.47 -0.01
CA MET A 335 10.43 6.24 -1.39
C MET A 335 9.34 7.24 -1.80
N PHE A 336 9.22 7.50 -3.10
CA PHE A 336 8.18 8.36 -3.65
C PHE A 336 6.95 7.54 -4.07
N GLU A 337 5.77 8.13 -3.95
CA GLU A 337 4.53 7.54 -4.46
C GLU A 337 3.68 8.57 -5.22
N VAL A 338 2.81 8.06 -6.08
CA VAL A 338 1.87 8.87 -6.86
C VAL A 338 0.45 8.72 -6.35
N ASP A 339 0.10 7.59 -5.73
CA ASP A 339 -1.25 7.27 -5.22
C ASP A 339 -2.32 7.35 -6.33
N TYR A 340 -1.96 6.98 -7.55
CA TYR A 340 -2.93 6.98 -8.64
C TYR A 340 -4.00 5.90 -8.36
N PRO A 341 -5.32 6.14 -8.46
CA PRO A 341 -5.97 7.37 -8.93
C PRO A 341 -6.69 8.16 -7.84
N HIS A 342 -6.28 8.02 -6.58
CA HIS A 342 -6.95 8.62 -5.45
C HIS A 342 -6.91 10.15 -5.46
N SER A 343 -7.62 10.79 -4.53
CA SER A 343 -7.73 12.25 -4.45
C SER A 343 -6.43 12.96 -4.16
N ASP A 344 -5.52 12.34 -3.41
CA ASP A 344 -4.24 12.96 -3.06
C ASP A 344 -3.20 12.82 -4.19
N THR A 345 -3.56 12.09 -5.26
CA THR A 345 -2.64 11.75 -6.33
C THR A 345 -1.93 12.96 -6.93
N THR A 346 -0.65 12.75 -7.27
CA THR A 346 0.17 13.77 -7.93
C THR A 346 0.01 13.77 -9.45
N PHE A 347 -0.69 12.78 -10.01
CA PHE A 347 -1.00 12.69 -11.43
C PHE A 347 -1.86 13.88 -11.91
N PRO A 348 -1.63 14.46 -13.10
CA PRO A 348 -0.64 14.08 -14.12
C PRO A 348 0.63 14.95 -14.07
N ASN A 349 0.98 15.47 -12.90
CA ASN A 349 2.04 16.45 -12.72
C ASN A 349 3.15 15.95 -11.78
N SER A 350 3.33 14.64 -11.60
CA SER A 350 4.29 14.09 -10.64
C SER A 350 5.71 14.55 -10.93
N GLN A 351 6.14 14.57 -12.20
CA GLN A 351 7.45 15.09 -12.61
C GLN A 351 7.66 16.57 -12.26
N GLU A 352 6.63 17.40 -12.40
CA GLU A 352 6.69 18.83 -12.06
C GLU A 352 6.76 19.02 -10.55
N LEU A 353 5.92 18.32 -9.80
CA LEU A 353 5.95 18.33 -8.34
C LEU A 353 7.32 17.93 -7.81
N VAL A 354 7.89 16.82 -8.29
CA VAL A 354 9.22 16.37 -7.86
C VAL A 354 10.27 17.42 -8.20
N ALA A 355 10.28 17.99 -9.41
CA ALA A 355 11.22 19.06 -9.74
C ALA A 355 11.10 20.28 -8.83
N GLN A 356 9.88 20.63 -8.41
CA GLN A 356 9.65 21.73 -7.47
C GLN A 356 10.13 21.40 -6.06
N ARG A 357 9.77 20.23 -5.52
CA ARG A 357 10.06 19.82 -4.13
C ARG A 357 11.54 19.49 -3.92
N PHE A 358 12.21 18.98 -4.95
CA PHE A 358 13.61 18.55 -4.87
C PHE A 358 14.60 19.57 -5.42
N LYS A 359 14.16 20.79 -5.80
CA LYS A 359 15.03 21.83 -6.38
C LYS A 359 16.28 22.15 -5.53
N ASP A 360 16.16 22.03 -4.20
CA ASP A 360 17.23 22.32 -3.23
C ASP A 360 17.81 21.03 -2.59
N ILE A 361 17.43 19.85 -3.10
CA ILE A 361 17.92 18.55 -2.65
C ILE A 361 19.00 18.07 -3.62
N PRO A 362 20.15 17.54 -3.13
CA PRO A 362 21.18 16.97 -4.01
C PRO A 362 20.61 15.96 -5.00
N ALA A 363 21.13 15.95 -6.23
CA ALA A 363 20.60 15.12 -7.32
C ALA A 363 20.70 13.62 -7.02
N ASP A 364 21.75 13.20 -6.30
CA ASP A 364 21.93 11.81 -5.86
C ASP A 364 20.90 11.38 -4.81
N GLU A 365 20.59 12.25 -3.84
CA GLU A 365 19.51 12.00 -2.86
C GLU A 365 18.14 12.00 -3.53
N THR A 366 17.91 12.92 -4.47
CA THR A 366 16.69 12.98 -5.28
C THR A 366 16.47 11.67 -6.03
N ARG A 367 17.50 11.20 -6.75
CA ARG A 367 17.43 9.93 -7.50
C ARG A 367 17.17 8.74 -6.59
N LYS A 368 17.76 8.69 -5.39
CA LYS A 368 17.48 7.64 -4.40
C LYS A 368 16.00 7.61 -4.02
N ILE A 369 15.48 8.75 -3.57
CA ILE A 369 14.13 8.85 -3.03
C ILE A 369 13.07 8.53 -4.09
N VAL A 370 13.22 9.06 -5.31
CA VAL A 370 12.17 8.92 -6.34
C VAL A 370 12.35 7.72 -7.26
N ARG A 371 13.43 6.94 -7.08
CA ARG A 371 13.77 5.83 -7.96
C ARG A 371 14.60 4.73 -7.29
N SER A 372 15.86 4.99 -6.95
CA SER A 372 16.81 3.90 -6.66
C SER A 372 16.44 3.07 -5.43
N ASN A 373 15.82 3.67 -4.41
CA ASN A 373 15.38 2.93 -3.23
C ASN A 373 14.27 1.94 -3.59
N ALA A 374 13.36 2.30 -4.48
CA ALA A 374 12.31 1.39 -4.96
C ALA A 374 12.87 0.24 -5.82
N ILE A 375 13.90 0.53 -6.62
CA ILE A 375 14.64 -0.50 -7.38
C ILE A 375 15.21 -1.55 -6.42
N GLU A 376 15.88 -1.12 -5.36
CA GLU A 376 16.44 -2.03 -4.36
C GLU A 376 15.34 -2.76 -3.59
N PHE A 377 14.31 -2.05 -3.14
CA PHE A 377 13.24 -2.60 -2.32
C PHE A 377 12.44 -3.70 -3.03
N PHE A 378 12.09 -3.51 -4.30
CA PHE A 378 11.32 -4.47 -5.10
C PHE A 378 12.18 -5.40 -5.97
N ASP A 379 13.52 -5.29 -5.91
CA ASP A 379 14.47 -6.05 -6.75
C ASP A 379 14.14 -5.91 -8.25
N LEU A 380 14.10 -4.66 -8.73
CA LEU A 380 13.67 -4.33 -10.09
C LEU A 380 14.85 -4.38 -11.06
N ASP A 381 14.63 -5.05 -12.19
CA ASP A 381 15.59 -5.11 -13.30
C ASP A 381 15.39 -3.92 -14.25
N VAL A 382 15.95 -2.77 -13.87
CA VAL A 382 15.95 -1.53 -14.67
C VAL A 382 17.31 -0.86 -14.74
N GLU A 383 17.59 -0.22 -15.89
CA GLU A 383 18.83 0.51 -16.17
C GLU A 383 18.96 1.84 -15.40
#